data_AF-A0A5C6DEV8-F1
#
_entry.id   AF-A0A5C6DEV8-F1
#
_cell.length_a   1.000
_cell.length_b   1.000
_cell.length_c   1.000
_cell.angle_alpha   90.00
_cell.angle_beta   90.00
_cell.angle_gamma   90.00
#
_symmetry.space_group_name_H-M   'P 1'
#
loop_
_entity.id
_entity.type
_entity.pdbx_description
1 polymer ?
#
loop_
_entity_poly.entity_id
_entity_poly.type
_entity_poly.pdbx_seq_one_letter_code
_entity_poly.pdbx_strand_id
1 'polypeptide(L)'
;MAKKKKSLNIHDALSKIKECISLLPGEDEKQRIGQDIHDMITELDTLRNNINNLPDESEQRQLSHSIHTLVSFLDSLNSKPYLADTILPKVKKVVKAKPGSINIDDLLKHLEALPTDQLMSELSKHKKNTLLELSSRLNITANSKQTKDVLVDKIFKLGFANKRGYDLLSDR
;
A
#
# COMPACT_ATOMS: atom_id res chain seq x y z
N MET A 1 -50.76 -69.25 34.52
CA MET A 1 -50.64 -68.84 33.10
C MET A 1 -49.18 -68.93 32.69
N ALA A 2 -48.85 -69.89 31.82
CA ALA A 2 -47.47 -70.15 31.39
C ALA A 2 -46.98 -69.06 30.42
N LYS A 3 -45.88 -68.38 30.76
CA LYS A 3 -45.18 -67.46 29.84
C LYS A 3 -44.64 -68.28 28.67
N LYS A 4 -45.25 -68.17 27.48
CA LYS A 4 -44.70 -68.72 26.24
C LYS A 4 -43.29 -68.17 26.04
N LYS A 5 -42.28 -69.04 26.16
CA LYS A 5 -40.89 -68.74 25.84
C LYS A 5 -40.86 -68.43 24.34
N LYS A 6 -40.71 -67.15 23.98
CA LYS A 6 -40.64 -66.68 22.59
C LYS A 6 -39.43 -67.40 21.96
N SER A 7 -39.67 -68.37 21.08
CA SER A 7 -38.58 -69.06 20.39
C SER A 7 -37.82 -68.01 19.58
N LEU A 8 -36.54 -67.84 19.87
CA LEU A 8 -35.64 -66.98 19.11
C LEU A 8 -35.76 -67.39 17.65
N ASN A 9 -36.38 -66.52 16.84
CA ASN A 9 -36.49 -66.76 15.42
C ASN A 9 -35.10 -66.57 14.83
N ILE A 10 -34.43 -67.68 14.52
CA ILE A 10 -33.07 -67.71 13.98
C ILE A 10 -32.98 -66.82 12.73
N HIS A 11 -34.06 -66.72 11.96
CA HIS A 11 -34.12 -65.86 10.78
C HIS A 11 -34.07 -64.36 11.13
N ASP A 12 -34.69 -63.96 12.25
CA ASP A 12 -34.65 -62.58 12.76
C ASP A 12 -33.24 -62.23 13.29
N ALA A 13 -32.61 -63.19 13.99
CA ALA A 13 -31.22 -63.04 14.44
C ALA A 13 -30.23 -62.95 13.27
N LEU A 14 -30.36 -63.81 12.26
CA LEU A 14 -29.52 -63.78 11.06
C LEU A 14 -29.73 -62.51 10.23
N SER A 15 -30.96 -61.98 10.17
CA SER A 15 -31.25 -60.72 9.47
C SER A 15 -30.57 -59.54 10.17
N LYS A 16 -30.62 -59.49 11.51
CA LYS A 16 -29.91 -58.47 12.30
C LYS A 16 -28.40 -58.57 12.18
N ILE A 17 -27.85 -59.79 12.14
CA ILE A 17 -26.41 -59.99 11.91
C ILE A 17 -26.01 -59.47 10.52
N LYS A 18 -26.81 -59.75 9.48
CA LYS A 18 -26.57 -59.23 8.13
C LYS A 18 -26.66 -57.71 8.06
N GLU A 19 -27.62 -57.12 8.77
CA GLU A 19 -27.76 -55.67 8.92
C GLU A 19 -26.53 -55.07 9.60
N CYS A 20 -26.06 -55.66 10.71
CA CYS A 20 -24.85 -55.22 11.41
C CYS A 20 -23.58 -55.34 10.54
N ILE A 21 -23.45 -56.41 9.74
CA ILE A 21 -22.32 -56.56 8.80
C ILE A 21 -22.36 -55.48 7.72
N SER A 22 -23.55 -55.07 7.29
CA SER A 22 -23.72 -54.01 6.28
C SER A 22 -23.39 -52.61 6.82
N LEU A 23 -23.30 -52.45 8.14
CA LEU A 23 -22.88 -51.22 8.83
C LEU A 23 -21.38 -51.17 9.10
N LEU A 24 -20.64 -52.27 8.87
CA LEU A 24 -19.20 -52.26 9.04
C LEU A 24 -18.55 -51.48 7.88
N PRO A 25 -17.59 -50.59 8.18
CA PRO A 25 -16.91 -49.84 7.13
C PRO A 25 -16.19 -50.81 6.19
N GLY A 26 -16.34 -50.58 4.89
CA GLY A 26 -15.56 -51.27 3.86
C GLY A 26 -14.08 -50.95 3.98
N GLU A 27 -13.22 -51.70 3.29
CA GLU A 27 -11.75 -51.47 3.34
C GLU A 27 -11.37 -50.04 2.90
N ASP A 28 -12.03 -49.50 1.88
CA ASP A 28 -11.83 -48.12 1.43
C ASP A 28 -12.18 -47.10 2.54
N GLU A 29 -13.23 -47.37 3.31
CA GLU A 29 -13.68 -46.49 4.39
C GLU A 29 -12.77 -46.61 5.61
N LYS A 30 -12.28 -47.81 5.93
CA LYS A 30 -11.24 -48.00 6.95
C LYS A 30 -9.94 -47.29 6.58
N GLN A 31 -9.54 -47.35 5.30
CA GLN A 31 -8.36 -46.66 4.82
C GLN A 31 -8.54 -45.13 4.89
N ARG A 32 -9.72 -44.62 4.51
CA ARG A 32 -10.06 -43.20 4.65
C ARG A 32 -10.02 -42.74 6.11
N ILE A 33 -10.66 -43.49 7.01
CA ILE A 33 -10.63 -43.21 8.46
C ILE A 33 -9.18 -43.26 8.99
N GLY A 34 -8.38 -44.22 8.54
CA GLY A 34 -6.97 -44.32 8.91
C GLY A 34 -6.14 -43.11 8.45
N GLN A 35 -6.40 -42.62 7.23
CA GLN A 35 -5.78 -41.41 6.71
C GLN A 35 -6.20 -40.17 7.49
N ASP A 36 -7.50 -40.00 7.76
CA ASP A 36 -8.02 -38.88 8.53
C ASP A 36 -7.39 -38.82 9.93
N ILE A 37 -7.20 -39.98 10.59
CA ILE A 37 -6.51 -40.08 11.89
C ILE A 37 -5.04 -39.67 11.76
N HIS A 38 -4.35 -40.11 10.70
CA HIS A 38 -2.95 -39.76 10.48
C HIS A 38 -2.76 -38.25 10.24
N ASP A 39 -3.66 -37.64 9.48
CA ASP A 39 -3.65 -36.20 9.21
C ASP A 39 -3.88 -35.41 10.50
N MET A 40 -4.84 -35.84 11.33
CA MET A 40 -5.06 -35.23 12.66
C MET A 40 -3.82 -35.31 13.56
N ILE A 41 -3.11 -36.45 13.58
CA ILE A 41 -1.88 -36.60 14.37
C ILE A 41 -0.81 -35.59 13.88
N THR A 42 -0.67 -35.47 12.56
CA THR A 42 0.32 -34.57 11.95
C THR A 42 0.02 -33.09 12.26
N GLU A 43 -1.26 -32.70 12.22
CA GLU A 43 -1.69 -31.35 12.61
C GLU A 43 -1.43 -31.07 14.09
N LEU A 44 -1.70 -32.05 14.96
CA LEU A 44 -1.47 -31.92 16.40
C LEU A 44 0.04 -31.81 16.73
N ASP A 45 0.90 -32.57 16.05
CA ASP A 45 2.35 -32.43 16.19
C ASP A 45 2.85 -31.07 15.68
N THR A 46 2.27 -30.56 14.59
CA THR A 46 2.57 -29.22 14.09
C THR A 46 2.18 -28.15 15.11
N LEU A 47 0.99 -28.25 15.70
CA LEU A 47 0.53 -27.34 16.75
C LEU A 47 1.44 -27.40 17.97
N ARG A 48 1.83 -28.60 18.41
CA ARG A 48 2.77 -28.79 19.52
C ARG A 48 4.11 -28.12 19.27
N ASN A 49 4.67 -28.29 18.06
CA ASN A 49 5.93 -27.65 17.68
C ASN A 49 5.81 -26.12 17.64
N ASN A 50 4.68 -25.60 17.15
CA ASN A 50 4.42 -24.16 17.15
C ASN A 50 4.28 -23.58 18.55
N ILE A 51 3.70 -24.32 19.49
CA ILE A 51 3.64 -23.91 20.91
C ILE A 51 5.05 -23.85 21.52
N ASN A 52 5.92 -24.81 21.20
CA ASN A 52 7.31 -24.78 21.67
C ASN A 52 8.14 -23.63 21.06
N ASN A 53 7.70 -23.07 19.94
CA ASN A 53 8.30 -21.89 19.31
C ASN A 53 7.73 -20.57 19.84
N LEU A 54 6.74 -20.60 20.74
CA LEU A 54 6.28 -19.39 21.40
C LEU A 54 7.35 -18.90 22.38
N PRO A 55 7.61 -17.58 22.41
CA PRO A 55 8.66 -17.04 23.23
C PRO A 55 8.36 -17.30 24.71
N ASP A 56 9.36 -17.80 25.42
CA ASP A 56 9.25 -18.05 26.85
C ASP A 56 9.19 -16.73 27.65
N GLU A 57 8.90 -16.80 28.95
CA GLU A 57 8.83 -15.59 29.79
C GLU A 57 10.15 -14.80 29.84
N SER A 58 11.29 -15.45 29.58
CA SER A 58 12.60 -14.80 29.58
C SER A 58 12.80 -14.02 28.27
N GLU A 59 12.50 -14.64 27.13
CA GLU A 59 12.52 -14.04 25.80
C GLU A 59 11.51 -12.89 25.69
N GLN A 60 10.31 -13.06 26.26
CA GLN A 60 9.31 -11.97 26.35
C GLN A 60 9.82 -10.78 27.16
N ARG A 61 10.49 -11.03 28.30
CA ARG A 61 11.11 -9.98 29.11
C ARG A 61 12.26 -9.29 28.37
N GLN A 62 13.10 -10.05 27.67
CA GLN A 62 14.20 -9.51 26.88
C GLN A 62 13.70 -8.68 25.69
N LEU A 63 12.64 -9.14 25.01
CA LEU A 63 11.99 -8.40 23.94
C LEU A 63 11.38 -7.10 24.48
N SER A 64 10.65 -7.18 25.59
CA SER A 64 10.07 -6.00 26.26
C SER A 64 11.15 -4.99 26.68
N HIS A 65 12.26 -5.45 27.25
CA HIS A 65 13.39 -4.59 27.62
C HIS A 65 14.04 -3.94 26.39
N SER A 66 14.18 -4.68 25.29
CA SER A 66 14.74 -4.17 24.03
C SER A 66 13.83 -3.11 23.42
N ILE A 67 12.51 -3.35 23.42
CA ILE A 67 11.50 -2.36 22.98
C ILE A 67 11.58 -1.10 23.85
N HIS A 68 11.61 -1.26 25.17
CA HIS A 68 11.72 -0.11 26.09
C HIS A 68 13.00 0.69 25.85
N THR A 69 14.11 0.01 25.59
CA THR A 69 15.40 0.64 25.26
C THR A 69 15.32 1.43 23.95
N LEU A 70 14.69 0.87 22.92
CA LEU A 70 14.47 1.56 21.64
C LEU A 70 13.58 2.80 21.80
N VAL A 71 12.48 2.69 22.55
CA VAL A 71 11.60 3.82 22.84
C VAL A 71 12.37 4.91 23.59
N SER A 72 13.11 4.54 24.64
CA SER A 72 13.92 5.49 25.42
C SER A 72 15.00 6.16 24.57
N PHE A 73 15.61 5.42 23.65
CA PHE A 73 16.57 5.97 22.69
C PHE A 73 15.90 6.98 21.75
N LEU A 74 14.75 6.66 21.17
CA LEU A 74 14.00 7.58 20.32
C LEU A 74 13.55 8.85 21.08
N ASP A 75 13.11 8.72 22.34
CA ASP A 75 12.77 9.86 23.19
C ASP A 75 14.00 10.72 23.51
N SER A 76 15.17 10.11 23.68
CA SER A 76 16.43 10.85 23.85
C SER A 76 16.82 11.65 22.61
N LEU A 77 16.43 11.19 21.40
CA LEU A 77 16.63 11.93 20.15
C LEU A 77 15.71 13.14 20.06
N ASN A 78 14.47 13.06 20.57
CA ASN A 78 13.58 14.23 20.69
C ASN A 78 14.19 15.33 21.58
N SER A 79 14.94 14.94 22.60
CA SER A 79 15.65 15.86 23.50
C SER A 79 16.96 16.41 22.91
N LYS A 80 17.49 15.82 21.83
CA LYS A 80 18.75 16.18 21.17
C LYS A 80 18.57 16.30 19.65
N PRO A 81 17.96 17.40 19.17
CA PRO A 81 17.52 17.54 17.77
C PRO A 81 18.65 17.45 16.74
N TYR A 82 19.87 17.84 17.10
CA TYR A 82 21.06 17.74 16.23
C TYR A 82 21.51 16.29 16.00
N LEU A 83 21.35 15.39 16.98
CA LEU A 83 21.62 13.97 16.80
C LEU A 83 20.50 13.28 16.02
N ALA A 84 19.24 13.71 16.23
CA ALA A 84 18.10 13.20 15.47
C ALA A 84 18.25 13.46 13.96
N ASP A 85 18.68 14.66 13.56
CA ASP A 85 18.89 15.00 12.15
C ASP A 85 20.08 14.23 11.51
N THR A 86 21.02 13.75 12.33
CA THR A 86 22.18 12.94 11.88
C THR A 86 21.85 11.46 11.76
N ILE A 87 21.08 10.91 12.72
CA ILE A 87 20.74 9.48 12.81
C ILE A 87 19.50 9.14 11.98
N LEU A 88 18.52 10.04 11.96
CA LEU A 88 17.29 9.93 11.18
C LEU A 88 17.24 11.08 10.19
N PRO A 89 18.08 11.07 9.13
CA PRO A 89 18.09 12.13 8.14
C PRO A 89 16.67 12.28 7.60
N LYS A 90 16.10 13.47 7.77
CA LYS A 90 14.76 13.80 7.29
C LYS A 90 14.71 13.46 5.80
N VAL A 91 14.03 12.37 5.47
CA VAL A 91 13.70 12.02 4.09
C VAL A 91 12.93 13.23 3.58
N LYS A 92 13.55 14.04 2.72
CA LYS A 92 12.87 15.14 2.03
C LYS A 92 11.64 14.49 1.41
N LYS A 93 10.44 14.86 1.89
CA LYS A 93 9.18 14.37 1.35
C LYS A 93 9.26 14.56 -0.16
N VAL A 94 9.42 13.47 -0.89
CA VAL A 94 9.20 13.47 -2.33
C VAL A 94 7.74 13.87 -2.47
N VAL A 95 7.53 15.14 -2.83
CA VAL A 95 6.20 15.65 -3.17
C VAL A 95 5.73 14.76 -4.30
N LYS A 96 4.81 13.82 -4.00
CA LYS A 96 4.23 12.92 -4.99
C LYS A 96 3.73 13.79 -6.14
N ALA A 97 4.32 13.59 -7.33
CA ALA A 97 3.83 14.20 -8.56
C ALA A 97 2.34 13.84 -8.69
N LYS A 98 1.47 14.85 -8.72
CA LYS A 98 0.05 14.64 -8.94
C LYS A 98 -0.14 14.04 -10.34
N PRO A 99 -0.91 12.95 -10.50
CA PRO A 99 -1.19 12.39 -11.81
C PRO A 99 -1.97 13.43 -12.63
N GLY A 100 -1.42 13.78 -13.80
CA GLY A 100 -1.95 14.85 -14.66
C GLY A 100 -1.11 16.13 -14.71
N SER A 101 0.14 16.12 -14.23
CA SER A 101 1.07 17.24 -14.45
C SER A 101 1.35 17.39 -15.94
N ILE A 102 0.82 18.45 -16.55
CA ILE A 102 1.31 18.95 -17.83
C ILE A 102 2.82 19.12 -17.67
N ASN A 103 3.61 18.47 -18.54
CA ASN A 103 5.04 18.64 -18.53
C ASN A 103 5.35 20.10 -18.85
N ILE A 104 5.86 20.85 -17.86
CA ILE A 104 6.11 22.29 -18.00
C ILE A 104 7.17 22.56 -19.06
N ASP A 105 8.13 21.64 -19.25
CA ASP A 105 9.16 21.79 -20.28
C ASP A 105 8.57 21.64 -21.70
N ASP A 106 7.58 20.75 -21.88
CA ASP A 106 6.86 20.62 -23.15
C ASP A 106 5.92 21.80 -23.40
N LEU A 107 5.26 22.29 -22.35
CA LEU A 107 4.43 23.50 -22.42
C LEU A 107 5.27 24.73 -22.80
N LEU A 108 6.46 24.87 -22.23
CA LEU A 108 7.35 25.99 -22.53
C LEU A 108 7.80 25.95 -24.00
N LYS A 109 8.22 24.79 -24.51
CA LYS A 109 8.56 24.62 -25.94
C LYS A 109 7.37 24.93 -26.86
N HIS A 110 6.17 24.50 -26.47
CA HIS A 110 4.97 24.78 -27.25
C HIS A 110 4.67 26.29 -27.30
N LEU A 111 4.79 26.98 -26.17
CA LEU A 111 4.61 28.43 -26.10
C LEU A 111 5.71 29.18 -26.88
N GLU A 112 6.96 28.72 -26.84
CA GLU A 112 8.05 29.32 -27.64
C GLU A 112 7.80 29.20 -29.15
N ALA A 113 7.16 28.13 -29.61
CA ALA A 113 6.82 27.92 -31.02
C ALA A 113 5.58 28.70 -31.50
N LEU A 114 4.72 29.18 -30.57
CA LEU A 114 3.48 29.88 -30.92
C LEU A 114 3.72 31.36 -31.31
N PRO A 115 2.97 31.91 -32.27
CA PRO A 115 3.03 33.34 -32.57
C PRO A 115 2.52 34.17 -31.38
N THR A 116 3.06 35.39 -31.23
CA THR A 116 2.81 36.24 -30.04
C THR A 116 1.32 36.51 -29.83
N ASP A 117 0.55 36.66 -30.90
CA ASP A 117 -0.90 36.94 -30.84
C ASP A 117 -1.72 35.79 -30.23
N GLN A 118 -1.20 34.56 -30.25
CA GLN A 118 -1.89 33.36 -29.74
C GLN A 118 -1.50 33.01 -28.30
N LEU A 119 -0.39 33.56 -27.78
CA LEU A 119 0.12 33.22 -26.45
C LEU A 119 -0.86 33.53 -25.31
N MET A 120 -1.52 34.68 -25.35
CA MET A 120 -2.50 35.07 -24.32
C MET A 120 -3.68 34.10 -24.25
N SER A 121 -4.17 33.66 -25.41
CA SER A 121 -5.27 32.69 -25.48
C SER A 121 -4.83 31.34 -24.93
N GLU A 122 -3.63 30.88 -25.28
CA GLU A 122 -3.11 29.60 -24.84
C GLU A 122 -2.82 29.57 -23.34
N LEU A 123 -2.13 30.59 -22.81
CA LEU A 123 -1.85 30.74 -21.38
C LEU A 123 -3.15 30.76 -20.54
N SER A 124 -4.21 31.36 -21.08
CA SER A 124 -5.51 31.43 -20.42
C SER A 124 -6.23 30.08 -20.28
N LYS A 125 -5.86 29.05 -21.06
CA LYS A 125 -6.44 27.70 -20.95
C LYS A 125 -5.90 26.93 -19.74
N HIS A 126 -4.74 27.28 -19.23
CA HIS A 126 -4.07 26.53 -18.17
C HIS A 126 -4.56 26.88 -16.76
N LYS A 127 -4.38 25.95 -15.82
CA LYS A 127 -4.72 26.15 -14.40
C LYS A 127 -3.70 27.09 -13.75
N LYS A 128 -4.15 27.83 -12.73
CA LYS A 128 -3.30 28.76 -11.95
C LYS A 128 -2.01 28.11 -11.43
N ASN A 129 -2.06 26.86 -10.98
CA ASN A 129 -0.88 26.15 -10.48
C ASN A 129 0.17 25.91 -11.58
N THR A 130 -0.27 25.55 -12.79
CA THR A 130 0.60 25.38 -13.96
C THR A 130 1.27 26.71 -14.34
N LEU A 131 0.53 27.81 -14.26
CA LEU A 131 1.07 29.15 -14.51
C LEU A 131 2.11 29.58 -13.45
N LEU A 132 1.87 29.25 -12.17
CA LEU A 132 2.85 29.50 -11.10
C LEU A 132 4.15 28.72 -11.34
N GLU A 133 4.04 27.45 -11.73
CA GLU A 133 5.19 26.61 -12.04
C GLU A 133 5.95 27.12 -13.28
N LEU A 134 5.23 27.50 -14.34
CA LEU A 134 5.79 28.12 -15.55
C LEU A 134 6.49 29.45 -15.23
N SER A 135 5.91 30.29 -14.39
CA SER A 135 6.53 31.56 -13.97
C SER A 135 7.84 31.34 -13.21
N SER A 136 7.92 30.28 -12.39
CA SER A 136 9.14 29.92 -11.69
C SER A 136 10.22 29.43 -12.66
N ARG A 137 9.85 28.67 -13.71
CA ARG A 137 10.78 28.25 -14.77
C ARG A 137 11.30 29.42 -15.62
N LEU A 138 10.47 30.43 -15.84
CA LEU A 138 10.84 31.65 -16.55
C LEU A 138 11.56 32.69 -15.67
N ASN A 139 11.89 32.35 -14.41
CA ASN A 139 12.48 33.27 -13.42
C ASN A 139 11.64 34.54 -13.17
N ILE A 140 10.32 34.45 -13.32
CA ILE A 140 9.37 35.54 -13.06
C ILE A 140 8.87 35.45 -11.61
N THR A 141 8.95 36.55 -10.88
CA THR A 141 8.43 36.63 -9.50
C THR A 141 6.90 36.63 -9.48
N ALA A 142 6.33 35.45 -9.22
CA ALA A 142 4.90 35.23 -9.06
C ALA A 142 4.55 34.84 -7.63
N ASN A 143 3.44 35.39 -7.12
CA ASN A 143 2.92 35.07 -5.79
C ASN A 143 1.65 34.22 -5.93
N SER A 144 1.50 33.19 -5.10
CA SER A 144 0.30 32.37 -5.04
C SER A 144 -0.98 33.16 -4.75
N LYS A 145 -0.89 34.36 -4.16
CA LYS A 145 -2.01 35.29 -3.94
C LYS A 145 -2.48 36.02 -5.21
N GLN A 146 -1.71 36.04 -6.30
CA GLN A 146 -2.10 36.72 -7.54
C GLN A 146 -3.24 35.98 -8.26
N THR A 147 -4.10 36.72 -8.95
CA THR A 147 -5.17 36.13 -9.77
C THR A 147 -4.60 35.45 -11.01
N LYS A 148 -5.37 34.54 -11.61
CA LYS A 148 -4.96 33.81 -12.82
C LYS A 148 -4.60 34.77 -13.96
N ASP A 149 -5.41 35.79 -14.18
CA ASP A 149 -5.21 36.75 -15.27
C ASP A 149 -3.94 37.59 -15.08
N VAL A 150 -3.62 37.96 -13.84
CA VAL A 150 -2.36 38.66 -13.51
C VAL A 150 -1.15 37.77 -13.78
N LEU A 151 -1.25 36.46 -13.55
CA LEU A 151 -0.19 35.51 -13.88
C LEU A 151 -0.02 35.35 -15.39
N VAL A 152 -1.13 35.23 -16.13
CA VAL A 152 -1.10 35.17 -17.61
C VAL A 152 -0.43 36.42 -18.19
N ASP A 153 -0.87 37.61 -17.76
CA ASP A 153 -0.33 38.89 -18.25
C ASP A 153 1.16 39.04 -17.96
N LYS A 154 1.61 38.66 -16.75
CA LYS A 154 3.02 38.68 -16.38
C LYS A 154 3.87 37.71 -17.19
N ILE A 155 3.40 36.47 -17.37
CA ILE A 155 4.10 35.45 -18.15
C ILE A 155 4.19 35.90 -19.60
N PHE A 156 3.10 36.43 -20.17
CA PHE A 156 3.09 36.95 -21.52
C PHE A 156 4.09 38.10 -21.70
N LYS A 157 3.99 39.15 -20.89
CA LYS A 157 4.83 40.35 -21.02
C LYS A 157 6.30 40.07 -20.74
N LEU A 158 6.60 39.49 -19.57
CA LEU A 158 7.98 39.32 -19.10
C LEU A 158 8.65 38.08 -19.69
N GLY A 159 7.88 37.02 -19.93
CA GLY A 159 8.42 35.73 -20.38
C GLY A 159 8.60 35.62 -21.89
N PHE A 160 7.72 36.24 -22.67
CA PHE A 160 7.69 36.04 -24.14
C PHE A 160 7.76 37.34 -24.92
N ALA A 161 6.87 38.30 -24.67
CA ALA A 161 6.77 39.52 -25.47
C ALA A 161 8.04 40.39 -25.37
N ASN A 162 8.54 40.62 -24.15
CA ASN A 162 9.78 41.36 -23.95
C ASN A 162 10.98 40.66 -24.58
N LYS A 163 11.14 39.35 -24.34
CA LYS A 163 12.25 38.55 -24.89
C LYS A 163 12.27 38.63 -26.42
N ARG A 164 11.14 38.36 -27.07
CA ARG A 164 10.99 38.45 -28.53
C ARG A 164 11.20 39.87 -29.07
N GLY A 165 10.76 40.88 -28.33
CA GLY A 165 11.00 42.28 -28.67
C GLY A 165 12.48 42.64 -28.64
N TYR A 166 13.23 42.18 -27.64
CA TYR A 166 14.68 42.37 -27.57
C TYR A 166 15.43 41.55 -28.63
N ASP A 167 15.02 40.31 -28.90
CA ASP A 167 15.62 39.48 -29.95
C ASP A 167 15.55 40.16 -31.33
N LEU A 168 14.40 40.78 -31.65
CA LEU A 168 14.21 41.57 -32.87
C LEU A 168 15.08 42.85 -32.94
N LEU A 169 15.50 43.37 -31.79
CA LEU A 169 16.38 44.54 -31.70
C LEU A 169 17.87 44.16 -31.72
N SER A 170 18.21 42.92 -31.31
CA SER A 170 19.59 42.40 -31.30
C SER A 170 20.04 41.74 -32.59
N ASP A 171 19.11 41.29 -33.45
CA ASP A 171 19.40 40.78 -34.80
C ASP A 171 19.52 41.91 -35.87
N ARG A 172 19.89 43.12 -35.43
CA ARG A 172 20.31 44.26 -36.26
C ARG A 172 21.73 44.65 -35.90
#